data_AF-A0A7C4JQE4-F1
#
_entry.id   AF-A0A7C4JQE4-F1
#
_cell.length_a   1.000
_cell.length_b   1.000
_cell.length_c   1.000
_cell.angle_alpha   90.00
_cell.angle_beta   90.00
_cell.angle_gamma   90.00
#
_symmetry.space_group_name_H-M   'P 1'
#
loop_
_entity.id
_entity.type
_entity.pdbx_description
1 polymer ?
#
loop_
_entity_poly.entity_id
_entity_poly.type
_entity_poly.pdbx_seq_one_letter_code
_entity_poly.pdbx_strand_id
1 'polypeptide(L)'
;MRKTDILLLPYLLISNSGVLLDGIKYCRPVVSTVLPQDIAEFKIGVYTTPEGKSFAEAIITVNNSYEDFQENIKLVQPRFLWKNVILQILENYRKIAEE
;
A
#
# COMPACT_ATOMS: atom_id res chain seq x y z
N MET A 1 -6.63 11.73 0.13
CA MET A 1 -5.64 11.20 -0.82
C MET A 1 -5.05 12.25 -1.77
N ARG A 2 -5.82 12.95 -2.61
CA ARG A 2 -5.21 13.89 -3.59
C ARG A 2 -4.39 15.02 -2.95
N LYS A 3 -4.81 15.51 -1.78
CA LYS A 3 -4.14 16.56 -1.00
C LYS A 3 -3.28 16.05 0.17
N THR A 4 -2.95 14.76 0.19
CA THR A 4 -2.15 14.15 1.27
C THR A 4 -0.84 13.65 0.69
N ASP A 5 0.25 13.77 1.43
CA ASP A 5 1.58 13.36 0.96
C ASP A 5 1.93 11.93 1.38
N ILE A 6 1.62 11.56 2.62
CA ILE A 6 1.92 10.26 3.23
C ILE A 6 0.64 9.67 3.83
N LEU A 7 0.47 8.35 3.71
CA LEU A 7 -0.63 7.60 4.32
C LEU A 7 -0.14 6.91 5.60
N LEU A 8 -0.75 7.21 6.74
CA LEU A 8 -0.45 6.56 8.01
C LEU A 8 -1.51 5.51 8.33
N LEU A 9 -1.09 4.28 8.60
CA LEU A 9 -1.94 3.12 8.87
C LEU A 9 -1.55 2.46 10.21
N PRO A 10 -2.00 3.00 11.35
CA PRO A 10 -1.69 2.46 12.68
C PRO A 10 -2.58 1.25 13.03
N TYR A 11 -2.54 0.20 12.20
CA TYR A 11 -3.32 -1.01 12.41
C TYR A 11 -2.65 -1.96 13.41
N LEU A 12 -3.42 -2.54 14.32
CA LEU A 12 -2.92 -3.62 15.18
C LEU A 12 -2.98 -4.98 14.49
N LEU A 13 -3.94 -5.18 13.60
CA LEU A 13 -4.12 -6.40 12.81
C LEU A 13 -4.91 -6.10 11.55
N ILE A 14 -4.51 -6.64 10.40
CA ILE A 14 -5.25 -6.49 9.15
C ILE A 14 -4.97 -7.63 8.17
N SER A 15 -6.01 -8.09 7.45
CA SER A 15 -5.87 -9.05 6.34
C SER A 15 -5.64 -8.35 5.01
N ASN A 16 -6.39 -7.27 4.75
CA ASN A 16 -6.22 -6.39 3.60
C ASN A 16 -6.82 -5.01 3.89
N SER A 17 -6.34 -3.95 3.22
CA SER A 17 -6.81 -2.58 3.45
C SER A 17 -7.27 -1.91 2.16
N GLY A 18 -8.56 -1.57 2.08
CA GLY A 18 -9.06 -0.71 1.00
C GLY A 18 -8.42 0.68 1.01
N VAL A 19 -8.08 1.20 2.20
CA VAL A 19 -7.41 2.50 2.37
C VAL A 19 -6.00 2.47 1.79
N LEU A 20 -5.28 1.35 1.97
CA LEU A 20 -3.99 1.11 1.35
C LEU A 20 -4.08 1.05 -0.18
N LEU A 21 -5.08 0.36 -0.73
CA LEU A 21 -5.32 0.33 -2.17
C LEU A 21 -5.61 1.73 -2.73
N ASP A 22 -6.37 2.55 -2.01
CA ASP A 22 -6.55 3.96 -2.36
C ASP A 22 -5.21 4.72 -2.27
N GLY A 23 -4.36 4.43 -1.30
CA GLY A 23 -3.02 5.03 -1.16
C GLY A 23 -2.16 4.78 -2.39
N ILE A 24 -2.11 3.52 -2.82
CA ILE A 24 -1.41 3.07 -4.02
C ILE A 24 -1.99 3.75 -5.27
N LYS A 25 -3.33 3.83 -5.39
CA LYS A 25 -4.02 4.51 -6.50
C LYS A 25 -3.64 5.99 -6.63
N TYR A 26 -3.32 6.67 -5.54
CA TYR A 26 -2.91 8.07 -5.55
C TYR A 26 -1.38 8.26 -5.40
N CYS A 27 -0.59 7.19 -5.55
CA CYS A 27 0.87 7.20 -5.42
C CYS A 27 1.34 7.82 -4.10
N ARG A 28 0.76 7.39 -2.97
CA ARG A 28 1.12 7.90 -1.64
C ARG A 28 1.97 6.88 -0.89
N PRO A 29 3.20 7.24 -0.48
CA PRO A 29 4.00 6.43 0.42
C PRO A 29 3.23 6.10 1.70
N VAL A 30 3.48 4.90 2.22
CA VAL A 30 2.73 4.35 3.35
C VAL A 30 3.65 4.22 4.56
N VAL A 31 3.17 4.62 5.73
CA VAL A 31 3.75 4.24 7.02
C VAL A 31 2.73 3.37 7.72
N SER A 32 3.10 2.16 8.08
CA SER A 32 2.16 1.23 8.71
C SER A 32 2.82 0.37 9.77
N THR A 33 2.05 0.05 10.81
CA THR A 33 2.44 -0.92 11.84
C THR A 33 2.26 -2.36 11.39
N VAL A 34 1.53 -2.59 10.30
CA VAL A 34 1.40 -3.89 9.65
C VAL A 34 1.37 -3.65 8.15
N LEU A 35 2.35 -4.18 7.43
CA LEU A 35 2.37 -4.16 5.97
C LEU A 35 2.16 -5.58 5.45
N PRO A 36 1.27 -5.79 4.48
CA PRO A 36 1.31 -6.97 3.64
C PRO A 36 2.73 -7.15 3.09
N GLN A 37 3.23 -8.39 3.09
CA GLN A 37 4.61 -8.72 2.74
C GLN A 37 5.01 -8.16 1.36
N ASP A 38 4.09 -8.26 0.41
CA ASP A 38 4.16 -7.67 -0.93
C ASP A 38 4.56 -6.18 -0.92
N ILE A 39 4.08 -5.41 0.05
CA ILE A 39 4.31 -3.96 0.11
C ILE A 39 5.71 -3.64 0.64
N ALA A 40 6.19 -4.42 1.61
CA ALA A 40 7.58 -4.31 2.07
C ALA A 40 8.54 -4.68 0.93
N GLU A 41 8.22 -5.73 0.16
CA GLU A 41 9.01 -6.13 -1.01
C GLU A 41 9.02 -5.07 -2.12
N PHE A 42 7.88 -4.42 -2.37
CA PHE A 42 7.78 -3.36 -3.37
C PHE A 42 8.36 -2.02 -2.93
N LYS A 43 8.87 -1.91 -1.69
CA LYS A 43 9.49 -0.67 -1.17
C LYS A 43 8.63 0.56 -1.41
N ILE A 44 7.33 0.45 -1.12
CA ILE A 44 6.35 1.54 -1.28
C ILE A 44 5.99 2.24 0.05
N GLY A 45 6.66 1.87 1.13
CA GLY A 45 6.40 2.41 2.45
C GLY A 45 7.40 1.92 3.49
N VAL A 46 7.15 2.33 4.74
CA VAL A 46 7.99 2.04 5.90
C VAL A 46 7.17 1.34 6.97
N TYR A 47 7.74 0.28 7.55
CA TYR A 47 7.20 -0.39 8.72
C TYR A 47 7.53 0.39 9.99
N THR A 48 6.57 0.49 10.90
CA THR A 48 6.76 1.15 12.19
C THR A 48 6.15 0.32 13.31
N THR A 49 6.42 0.71 14.55
CA THR A 49 5.80 0.12 15.74
C THR A 49 4.73 1.10 16.27
N PRO A 50 3.74 0.65 17.06
CA PRO A 50 2.57 1.47 17.41
C PRO A 50 2.85 2.66 18.36
N GLU A 51 4.13 3.01 18.58
CA GLU A 51 4.54 4.14 19.40
C GLU A 51 4.74 5.42 18.56
N GLY A 52 4.33 6.56 19.12
CA GLY A 52 4.40 7.85 18.41
C GLY A 52 5.81 8.24 17.93
N LYS A 53 6.85 7.87 18.69
CA LYS A 53 8.25 8.11 18.30
C LYS A 53 8.62 7.34 17.02
N SER A 54 8.19 6.09 16.93
CA SER A 54 8.44 5.23 15.77
C SER A 54 7.77 5.78 14.52
N PHE A 55 6.54 6.29 14.64
CA PHE A 55 5.85 6.97 13.54
C PHE A 55 6.58 8.24 13.09
N ALA A 56 7.10 9.05 14.01
CA ALA A 56 7.86 10.25 13.67
C ALA A 56 9.13 9.89 12.88
N GLU A 57 9.87 8.88 13.32
CA GLU A 57 11.06 8.37 12.62
C GLU A 57 10.73 7.81 11.23
N ALA A 58 9.62 7.07 11.12
CA ALA A 58 9.15 6.53 9.85
C ALA A 58 8.71 7.63 8.86
N ILE A 59 8.04 8.69 9.34
CA ILE A 59 7.66 9.84 8.51
C ILE A 59 8.91 10.55 7.98
N ILE A 60 9.93 10.75 8.83
CA ILE A 60 11.21 11.35 8.40
C ILE A 60 11.89 10.47 7.34
N THR A 61 11.86 9.14 7.53
CA THR A 61 12.41 8.19 6.56
C THR A 61 11.70 8.30 5.21
N VAL A 62 10.36 8.34 5.22
CA VAL A 62 9.58 8.54 3.99
C VAL A 62 9.89 9.89 3.35
N ASN A 63 10.03 10.97 4.13
CA ASN A 63 10.35 12.28 3.61
C ASN A 63 11.73 12.32 2.92
N ASN A 64 12.73 11.65 3.48
CA ASN A 64 14.09 11.64 2.95
C ASN A 64 14.23 10.84 1.64
N SER A 65 13.33 9.90 1.37
CA SER A 65 13.32 9.06 0.17
C SER A 65 11.97 9.12 -0.55
N TYR A 66 11.30 10.27 -0.48
CA TYR A 66 9.89 10.40 -0.91
C TYR A 66 9.70 10.08 -2.39
N GLU A 67 10.62 10.58 -3.23
CA GLU A 67 10.59 10.38 -4.68
C GLU A 67 10.79 8.90 -5.03
N ASP A 68 11.74 8.21 -4.39
CA ASP A 68 11.96 6.78 -4.57
C ASP A 68 10.70 5.96 -4.23
N PHE A 69 10.05 6.27 -3.10
CA PHE A 69 8.80 5.62 -2.74
C PHE A 69 7.70 5.89 -3.78
N GLN A 70 7.57 7.14 -4.27
CA GLN A 70 6.60 7.45 -5.31
C GLN A 70 6.86 6.70 -6.62
N GLU A 71 8.12 6.59 -7.04
CA GLU A 71 8.50 5.87 -8.25
C GLU A 71 8.20 4.37 -8.12
N ASN A 72 8.57 3.76 -7.00
CA ASN A 72 8.25 2.37 -6.71
C ASN A 72 6.73 2.13 -6.73
N ILE A 73 5.94 3.05 -6.15
CA ILE A 73 4.48 2.96 -6.18
C ILE A 73 3.97 3.03 -7.62
N LYS A 74 4.48 3.95 -8.44
CA LYS A 74 4.05 4.07 -9.86
C LYS A 74 4.31 2.77 -10.63
N LEU A 75 5.42 2.09 -10.36
CA LEU A 75 5.75 0.81 -10.99
C LEU A 75 4.76 -0.29 -10.64
N VAL A 76 4.34 -0.38 -9.37
CA VAL A 76 3.45 -1.46 -8.91
C VAL A 76 1.96 -1.10 -8.97
N GLN A 77 1.62 0.18 -9.00
CA GLN A 77 0.25 0.70 -8.95
C GLN A 77 -0.68 -0.03 -9.92
N PRO A 78 -0.33 -0.27 -11.19
CA PRO A 78 -1.22 -0.95 -12.12
C PRO A 78 -1.75 -2.29 -11.58
N ARG A 79 -0.93 -3.05 -10.85
CA ARG A 79 -1.33 -4.37 -10.30
C ARG A 79 -2.46 -4.27 -9.29
N PHE A 80 -2.56 -3.13 -8.59
CA PHE A 80 -3.50 -2.91 -7.49
C PHE A 80 -4.73 -2.07 -7.89
N LEU A 81 -4.81 -1.60 -9.14
CA LEU A 81 -5.99 -0.88 -9.62
C LEU A 81 -7.17 -1.84 -9.74
N TRP A 82 -8.34 -1.43 -9.25
CA TRP A 82 -9.57 -2.23 -9.32
C TRP A 82 -9.88 -2.77 -10.73
N LYS A 83 -9.63 -1.98 -11.77
CA LYS A 83 -9.83 -2.40 -13.17
C LYS A 83 -8.99 -3.63 -13.58
N ASN A 84 -7.89 -3.88 -12.87
CA ASN A 84 -6.98 -5.00 -13.13
C ASN A 84 -7.23 -6.14 -12.14
N VAL A 85 -7.50 -5.82 -10.87
CA VAL A 85 -7.87 -6.81 -9.83
C VAL A 85 -9.16 -7.54 -10.21
N ILE A 86 -10.18 -6.83 -10.71
CA ILE A 86 -11.47 -7.44 -11.05
C ILE A 86 -11.35 -8.50 -12.15
N LEU A 87 -10.41 -8.35 -13.07
CA LEU A 87 -10.20 -9.32 -14.15
C LEU A 87 -9.73 -10.67 -13.61
N GLN A 88 -8.83 -10.67 -12.61
CA GLN A 88 -8.39 -11.90 -11.96
C GLN A 88 -9.52 -12.56 -11.17
N ILE A 89 -10.34 -11.76 -10.49
CA ILE A 89 -11.51 -12.25 -9.76
C ILE A 89 -12.49 -12.92 -10.73
N LEU A 90 -12.84 -12.24 -11.84
CA LEU A 90 -13.76 -12.78 -12.84
C LEU A 90 -13.25 -14.10 -13.43
N GLU A 91 -11.96 -14.20 -13.72
CA GLU A 91 -11.35 -15.43 -14.21
C GLU A 91 -11.47 -16.58 -13.20
N ASN A 92 -11.24 -16.31 -11.91
CA ASN A 92 -11.39 -17.31 -10.86
C ASN A 92 -12.85 -17.79 -10.74
N TYR A 93 -13.82 -16.87 -10.80
CA TYR A 93 -15.24 -17.24 -10.77
C TYR A 93 -15.67 -18.03 -12.00
N ARG A 94 -15.16 -17.71 -13.20
CA ARG A 94 -15.44 -18.48 -14.42
C ARG A 94 -14.98 -19.93 -14.30
N LYS A 95 -13.76 -20.15 -13.81
CA LYS A 95 -13.23 -21.50 -13.58
C LYS A 95 -14.12 -22.34 -12.67
N ILE A 96 -14.62 -21.74 -11.59
CA ILE A 96 -15.52 -22.42 -10.64
C ILE A 96 -16.91 -22.67 -11.28
N ALA A 97 -17.39 -21.76 -12.13
CA ALA A 97 -18.69 -21.90 -12.77
C ALA A 97 -18.69 -22.89 -13.96
N GLU A 98 -17.52 -23.21 -14.51
CA GLU A 98 -17.31 -24.17 -15.60
C GLU A 98 -16.90 -25.57 -15.09
N GLU A 99 -16.64 -25.73 -13.79
CA GLU A 99 -16.53 -27.02 -13.07
C GLU A 99 -17.91 -27.59 -12.68
#